data_AF-A0A2U3LGS5-F1
#
_entry.id   AF-A0A2U3LGS5-F1
#
_cell.length_a   1.000
_cell.length_b   1.000
_cell.length_c   1.000
_cell.angle_alpha   90.00
_cell.angle_beta   90.00
_cell.angle_gamma   90.00
#
_symmetry.space_group_name_H-M   'P 1'
#
loop_
_entity.id
_entity.type
_entity.pdbx_description
1 polymer ?
#
loop_
_entity_poly.entity_id
_entity_poly.type
_entity_poly.pdbx_seq_one_letter_code
_entity_poly.pdbx_strand_id
1 'polypeptide(L)'
;MNIQEFAEMLDGNEMGNEISKVDTIRAKELGFVVVFGYSDDNAEFRGAINEEVGCFDGKTIYLDEHGIFEECDCECVHSALAKQKCKQIEAIWHNEGEVAWAYETDIHHAEFKIMEDDALFCVGIVFDIKSLGQWDGPTEVMDEAMKENLIKLSKLIKIFNEARATESEFEAFTGYEEPIETIEQLIEAMESEMSYWETEEVE
;
A
#
# COMPACT_ATOMS: atom_id res chain seq x y z
N MET A 1 12.78 20.19 -6.94
CA MET A 1 11.39 20.58 -6.71
C MET A 1 10.93 19.87 -5.47
N ASN A 2 10.51 20.60 -4.44
CA ASN A 2 9.84 20.04 -3.28
C ASN A 2 8.30 20.12 -3.44
N ILE A 3 7.55 19.60 -2.46
CA ILE A 3 6.08 19.58 -2.53
C ILE A 3 5.47 20.98 -2.47
N GLN A 4 6.09 21.94 -1.76
CA GLN A 4 5.63 23.33 -1.71
C GLN A 4 5.78 24.02 -3.06
N GLU A 5 6.94 23.91 -3.70
CA GLU A 5 7.21 24.45 -5.05
C GLU A 5 6.27 23.83 -6.10
N PHE A 6 5.90 22.56 -5.94
CA PHE A 6 4.95 21.90 -6.83
C PHE A 6 3.52 22.40 -6.60
N ALA A 7 3.10 22.56 -5.35
CA ALA A 7 1.79 23.11 -5.01
C ALA A 7 1.60 24.54 -5.51
N GLU A 8 2.63 25.40 -5.37
CA GLU A 8 2.64 26.76 -5.92
C GLU A 8 2.46 26.81 -7.46
N MET A 9 2.88 25.76 -8.18
CA MET A 9 2.66 25.67 -9.63
C MET A 9 1.22 25.34 -10.01
N LEU A 10 0.48 24.69 -9.12
CA LEU A 10 -0.92 24.31 -9.32
C LEU A 10 -1.89 25.36 -8.77
N ASP A 11 -1.42 26.24 -7.88
CA ASP A 11 -2.25 27.21 -7.18
C ASP A 11 -2.96 28.16 -8.15
N GLY A 12 -4.29 28.20 -8.05
CA GLY A 12 -5.15 29.03 -8.88
C GLY A 12 -5.55 28.39 -10.21
N ASN A 13 -5.26 27.11 -10.45
CA ASN A 13 -5.80 26.41 -11.61
C ASN A 13 -7.33 26.35 -11.55
N GLU A 14 -7.97 26.30 -12.72
CA GLU A 14 -9.43 26.23 -12.83
C GLU A 14 -9.93 24.78 -12.86
N MET A 15 -11.17 24.56 -12.39
CA MET A 15 -11.87 23.29 -12.54
C MET A 15 -11.90 22.85 -14.02
N GLY A 16 -11.63 21.58 -14.26
CA GLY A 16 -11.40 20.98 -15.58
C GLY A 16 -9.98 21.15 -16.13
N ASN A 17 -9.10 21.89 -15.44
CA ASN A 17 -7.67 22.03 -15.74
C ASN A 17 -6.81 22.01 -14.47
N GLU A 18 -7.21 21.24 -13.47
CA GLU A 18 -6.62 21.19 -12.13
C GLU A 18 -5.12 20.83 -12.17
N ILE A 19 -4.77 19.90 -13.05
CA ILE A 19 -3.39 19.51 -13.35
C ILE A 19 -3.23 19.10 -14.81
N SER A 20 -2.17 19.59 -15.45
CA SER A 20 -1.86 19.21 -16.84
C SER A 20 -1.30 17.78 -16.92
N LYS A 21 -1.47 17.11 -18.06
CA LYS A 21 -0.87 15.78 -18.28
C LYS A 21 0.66 15.78 -18.10
N VAL A 22 1.32 16.86 -18.49
CA VAL A 22 2.78 17.00 -18.34
C VAL A 22 3.15 17.08 -16.86
N ASP A 23 2.39 17.83 -16.07
CA ASP A 23 2.63 17.97 -14.65
C ASP A 23 2.21 16.72 -13.88
N THR A 24 1.20 15.96 -14.33
CA THR A 24 0.90 14.62 -13.79
C THR A 24 2.08 13.67 -13.96
N ILE A 25 2.71 13.64 -15.15
CA ILE A 25 3.91 12.83 -15.39
C ILE A 25 5.06 13.31 -14.49
N ARG A 26 5.25 14.63 -14.37
CA ARG A 26 6.26 15.20 -13.49
C ARG A 26 6.05 14.83 -12.02
N ALA A 27 4.81 14.91 -11.52
CA ALA A 27 4.45 14.50 -10.17
C ALA A 27 4.83 13.02 -9.94
N LYS A 28 4.49 12.15 -10.90
CA LYS A 28 4.86 10.73 -10.85
C LYS A 28 6.38 10.53 -10.78
N GLU A 29 7.15 11.21 -11.61
CA GLU A 29 8.62 11.10 -11.62
C GLU A 29 9.26 11.60 -10.32
N LEU A 30 8.66 12.60 -9.67
CA LEU A 30 9.10 13.13 -8.39
C LEU A 30 8.63 12.30 -7.19
N GLY A 31 7.71 11.34 -7.39
CA GLY A 31 7.08 10.59 -6.31
C GLY A 31 5.98 11.37 -5.59
N PHE A 32 5.45 12.43 -6.19
CA PHE A 32 4.40 13.24 -5.61
C PHE A 32 3.02 12.71 -5.98
N VAL A 33 2.10 12.78 -5.02
CA VAL A 33 0.68 12.51 -5.18
C VAL A 33 -0.05 13.83 -4.99
N VAL A 34 -0.86 14.18 -5.98
CA VAL A 34 -1.74 15.35 -5.98
C VAL A 34 -3.16 14.87 -5.76
N VAL A 35 -3.85 15.44 -4.78
CA VAL A 35 -5.23 15.11 -4.42
C VAL A 35 -6.09 16.36 -4.54
N PHE A 36 -7.20 16.26 -5.26
CA PHE A 36 -8.16 17.35 -5.43
C PHE A 36 -9.57 16.82 -5.70
N GLY A 37 -10.56 17.65 -5.39
CA GLY A 37 -11.96 17.32 -5.66
C GLY A 37 -12.30 17.54 -7.12
N TYR A 38 -13.17 16.71 -7.67
CA TYR A 38 -13.75 16.87 -8.99
C TYR A 38 -15.24 16.59 -8.92
N SER A 39 -16.06 17.49 -9.47
CA SER A 39 -17.52 17.45 -9.30
C SER A 39 -17.93 17.50 -7.82
N ASP A 40 -19.15 17.06 -7.51
CA ASP A 40 -19.75 16.96 -6.18
C ASP A 40 -19.63 15.57 -5.53
N ASP A 41 -18.99 14.61 -6.19
CA ASP A 41 -18.95 13.22 -5.75
C ASP A 41 -17.56 12.61 -5.62
N ASN A 42 -16.51 13.16 -6.24
CA ASN A 42 -15.25 12.42 -6.40
C ASN A 42 -14.00 13.18 -5.94
N ALA A 43 -13.04 12.43 -5.41
CA ALA A 43 -11.67 12.87 -5.17
C ALA A 43 -10.74 12.18 -6.17
N GLU A 44 -9.87 12.98 -6.79
CA GLU A 44 -8.95 12.55 -7.84
C GLU A 44 -7.53 12.49 -7.29
N PHE A 45 -6.84 11.40 -7.60
CA PHE A 45 -5.42 11.20 -7.28
C PHE A 45 -4.63 11.22 -8.59
N ARG A 46 -3.60 12.06 -8.66
CA ARG A 46 -2.73 12.20 -9.84
C ARG A 46 -1.26 12.19 -9.45
N GLY A 47 -0.42 11.55 -10.28
CA GLY A 47 1.03 11.48 -10.08
C GLY A 47 1.50 10.06 -9.74
N ALA A 48 2.16 9.89 -8.60
CA ALA A 48 2.70 8.60 -8.16
C ALA A 48 1.59 7.58 -7.90
N ILE A 49 0.43 8.04 -7.40
CA ILE A 49 -0.84 7.32 -7.38
C ILE A 49 -1.76 7.97 -8.41
N ASN A 50 -2.46 7.17 -9.20
CA ASN A 50 -3.36 7.65 -10.26
C ASN A 50 -4.68 6.88 -10.24
N GLU A 51 -5.61 7.36 -9.41
CA GLU A 51 -6.88 6.71 -9.09
C GLU A 51 -7.99 7.76 -8.93
N GLU A 52 -9.23 7.28 -8.92
CA GLU A 52 -10.44 8.08 -8.70
C GLU A 52 -11.24 7.42 -7.56
N VAL A 53 -11.63 8.20 -6.55
CA VAL A 53 -12.35 7.69 -5.39
C VAL A 53 -13.69 8.40 -5.26
N GLY A 54 -14.77 7.63 -5.38
CA GLY A 54 -16.11 8.10 -5.03
C GLY A 54 -16.20 8.40 -3.54
N CYS A 55 -16.51 9.65 -3.22
CA CYS A 55 -16.61 10.22 -1.89
C CYS A 55 -17.79 11.20 -1.75
N PHE A 56 -18.94 10.89 -2.37
CA PHE A 56 -20.18 11.66 -2.23
C PHE A 56 -20.49 11.95 -0.75
N ASP A 57 -20.68 13.23 -0.41
CA ASP A 57 -20.86 13.76 0.95
C ASP A 57 -19.64 13.58 1.89
N GLY A 58 -18.45 13.45 1.30
CA GLY A 58 -17.20 13.23 2.02
C GLY A 58 -16.94 11.77 2.36
N LYS A 59 -15.67 11.43 2.63
CA LYS A 59 -15.24 10.05 2.95
C LYS A 59 -13.83 10.02 3.56
N THR A 60 -13.61 9.08 4.47
CA THR A 60 -12.25 8.68 4.87
C THR A 60 -11.64 7.75 3.81
N ILE A 61 -10.55 8.19 3.21
CA ILE A 61 -9.78 7.42 2.21
C ILE A 61 -8.56 6.82 2.90
N TYR A 62 -8.40 5.50 2.77
CA TYR A 62 -7.27 4.76 3.29
C TYR A 62 -6.30 4.47 2.14
N LEU A 63 -5.00 4.70 2.36
CA LEU A 63 -3.98 4.49 1.33
C LEU A 63 -2.62 4.13 1.92
N ASP A 64 -1.80 3.45 1.12
CA ASP A 64 -0.40 3.16 1.37
C ASP A 64 0.45 3.38 0.11
N GLU A 65 1.73 2.98 0.15
CA GLU A 65 2.65 3.13 -0.99
C GLU A 65 2.25 2.35 -2.25
N HIS A 66 1.30 1.40 -2.15
CA HIS A 66 0.79 0.63 -3.27
C HIS A 66 -0.48 1.24 -3.88
N GLY A 67 -1.13 2.18 -3.21
CA GLY A 67 -2.30 2.90 -3.73
C GLY A 67 -3.43 3.03 -2.72
N ILE A 68 -4.65 3.15 -3.23
CA ILE A 68 -5.86 3.23 -2.42
C ILE A 68 -6.19 1.84 -1.87
N PHE A 69 -6.44 1.76 -0.57
CA PHE A 69 -6.86 0.52 0.08
C PHE A 69 -8.32 0.23 -0.21
N GLU A 70 -8.58 -0.96 -0.74
CA GLU A 70 -9.92 -1.51 -0.93
C GLU A 70 -10.19 -2.62 0.08
N GLU A 71 -11.34 -2.55 0.74
CA GLU A 71 -11.73 -3.52 1.76
C GLU A 71 -12.13 -4.85 1.11
N CYS A 72 -11.64 -5.98 1.63
CA CYS A 72 -12.08 -7.30 1.16
C CYS A 72 -13.54 -7.56 1.56
N ASP A 73 -14.35 -8.03 0.62
CA ASP A 73 -15.73 -8.52 0.87
C ASP A 73 -15.80 -9.70 1.85
N CYS A 74 -14.66 -10.32 2.15
CA CYS A 74 -14.55 -11.57 2.89
C CYS A 74 -14.47 -11.43 4.43
N GLU A 75 -14.58 -10.20 4.98
CA GLU A 75 -14.44 -9.91 6.42
C GLU A 75 -13.23 -10.60 7.09
N CYS A 76 -12.10 -10.69 6.38
CA CYS A 76 -10.93 -11.41 6.86
C CYS A 76 -10.03 -10.52 7.73
N VAL A 77 -9.35 -11.14 8.71
CA VAL A 77 -8.39 -10.45 9.60
C VAL A 77 -7.27 -9.76 8.80
N HIS A 78 -6.88 -10.30 7.65
CA HIS A 78 -5.85 -9.71 6.80
C HIS A 78 -6.27 -8.33 6.25
N SER A 79 -7.54 -8.15 5.87
CA SER A 79 -8.07 -6.86 5.41
C SER A 79 -8.04 -5.82 6.53
N ALA A 80 -8.47 -6.21 7.73
CA ALA A 80 -8.45 -5.34 8.91
C ALA A 80 -7.02 -4.92 9.30
N LEU A 81 -6.06 -5.86 9.25
CA LEU A 81 -4.65 -5.58 9.54
C LEU A 81 -3.99 -4.71 8.45
N ALA A 82 -4.37 -4.88 7.18
CA ALA A 82 -3.89 -4.02 6.10
C ALA A 82 -4.40 -2.58 6.27
N LYS A 83 -5.70 -2.40 6.51
CA LYS A 83 -6.32 -1.08 6.76
C LYS A 83 -5.67 -0.32 7.91
N GLN A 84 -5.26 -1.01 8.98
CA GLN A 84 -4.58 -0.40 10.14
C GLN A 84 -3.20 0.16 9.80
N LYS A 85 -2.55 -0.32 8.75
CA LYS A 85 -1.24 0.17 8.30
C LYS A 85 -1.35 1.37 7.36
N CYS A 86 -2.52 1.57 6.75
CA CYS A 86 -2.77 2.67 5.84
C CYS A 86 -2.74 4.02 6.57
N LYS A 87 -2.35 5.06 5.84
CA LYS A 87 -2.64 6.44 6.21
C LYS A 87 -4.08 6.78 5.85
N GLN A 88 -4.55 7.90 6.39
CA GLN A 88 -5.90 8.38 6.22
C GLN A 88 -5.87 9.78 5.63
N ILE A 89 -6.77 10.03 4.68
CA ILE A 89 -7.12 11.35 4.18
C ILE A 89 -8.63 11.47 4.32
N GLU A 90 -9.09 12.45 5.09
CA GLU A 90 -10.50 12.81 5.17
C GLU A 90 -10.82 13.75 4.02
N ALA A 91 -11.61 13.27 3.05
CA ALA A 91 -12.17 14.10 2.00
C ALA A 91 -13.45 14.76 2.53
N ILE A 92 -13.45 16.09 2.62
CA ILE A 92 -14.52 16.87 3.25
C ILE A 92 -15.29 17.60 2.16
N TRP A 93 -16.59 17.32 2.09
CA TRP A 93 -17.54 18.04 1.25
C TRP A 93 -18.28 19.10 2.05
N HIS A 94 -18.29 20.35 1.57
CA HIS A 94 -19.06 21.43 2.18
C HIS A 94 -20.12 21.98 1.21
N ASN A 95 -21.32 21.40 1.28
CA ASN A 95 -22.45 21.79 0.42
C ASN A 95 -22.88 23.28 0.57
N GLU A 96 -22.63 23.90 1.72
CA GLU A 96 -22.97 25.32 1.99
C GLU A 96 -21.74 26.14 2.42
N GLY A 97 -20.53 25.63 2.20
CA GLY A 97 -19.27 26.27 2.60
C GLY A 97 -18.73 27.28 1.59
N GLU A 98 -17.69 28.02 2.00
CA GLU A 98 -16.92 28.90 1.09
C GLU A 98 -16.01 28.12 0.13
N VAL A 99 -15.80 26.82 0.39
CA VAL A 99 -14.98 25.89 -0.41
C VAL A 99 -15.74 24.58 -0.50
N ALA A 100 -15.93 24.03 -1.70
CA ALA A 100 -16.68 22.80 -1.88
C ALA A 100 -15.92 21.56 -1.38
N TRP A 101 -14.61 21.49 -1.68
CA TRP A 101 -13.73 20.38 -1.29
C TRP A 101 -12.52 20.82 -0.47
N ALA A 102 -12.24 20.08 0.61
CA ALA A 102 -11.00 20.19 1.37
C ALA A 102 -10.54 18.81 1.86
N TYR A 103 -9.29 18.70 2.27
CA TYR A 103 -8.69 17.45 2.75
C TYR A 103 -8.01 17.65 4.10
N GLU A 104 -8.27 16.75 5.05
CA GLU A 104 -7.57 16.70 6.33
C GLU A 104 -6.75 15.41 6.45
N THR A 105 -5.49 15.53 6.86
CA THR A 105 -4.58 14.39 7.03
C THR A 105 -3.36 14.75 7.88
N ASP A 106 -2.80 13.75 8.57
CA ASP A 106 -1.51 13.84 9.27
C ASP A 106 -0.30 13.64 8.33
N ILE A 107 -0.52 13.29 7.07
CA ILE A 107 0.55 13.15 6.06
C ILE A 107 1.19 14.52 5.86
N HIS A 108 2.53 14.61 5.81
CA HIS A 108 3.19 15.88 5.48
C HIS A 108 2.88 16.29 4.03
N HIS A 109 2.22 17.43 3.87
CA HIS A 109 1.73 17.91 2.58
C HIS A 109 1.90 19.43 2.42
N ALA A 110 1.67 19.90 1.20
CA ALA A 110 1.47 21.31 0.85
C ALA A 110 0.10 21.48 0.20
N GLU A 111 -0.56 22.62 0.45
CA GLU A 111 -1.88 22.93 -0.09
C GLU A 111 -1.79 23.81 -1.36
N PHE A 112 -2.77 23.66 -2.24
CA PHE A 112 -2.99 24.55 -3.39
C PHE A 112 -4.48 24.75 -3.63
N LYS A 113 -4.85 25.82 -4.33
CA LYS A 113 -6.24 26.17 -4.60
C LYS A 113 -6.63 25.86 -6.03
N ILE A 114 -7.87 25.42 -6.20
CA ILE A 114 -8.55 25.30 -7.49
C ILE A 114 -9.73 26.25 -7.49
N MET A 115 -9.89 26.98 -8.59
CA MET A 115 -10.94 27.97 -8.79
C MET A 115 -12.05 27.44 -9.70
N GLU A 116 -13.25 27.99 -9.56
CA GLU A 116 -14.35 27.85 -10.50
C GLU A 116 -15.04 29.21 -10.62
N ASP A 117 -15.02 29.82 -11.81
CA ASP A 117 -15.64 31.13 -12.09
C ASP A 117 -15.28 32.22 -11.05
N ASP A 118 -13.99 32.38 -10.78
CA ASP A 118 -13.42 33.31 -9.77
C ASP A 118 -13.74 32.97 -8.29
N ALA A 119 -14.44 31.86 -8.01
CA ALA A 119 -14.70 31.36 -6.66
C ALA A 119 -13.74 30.23 -6.29
N LEU A 120 -13.41 30.10 -5.00
CA LEU A 120 -12.59 29.00 -4.52
C LEU A 120 -13.43 27.72 -4.50
N PHE A 121 -13.06 26.75 -5.34
CA PHE A 121 -13.77 25.49 -5.46
C PHE A 121 -13.19 24.40 -4.54
N CYS A 122 -11.87 24.20 -4.57
CA CYS A 122 -11.21 23.14 -3.82
C CYS A 122 -9.88 23.63 -3.23
N VAL A 123 -9.58 23.19 -2.00
CA VAL A 123 -8.22 23.23 -1.43
C VAL A 123 -7.64 21.82 -1.57
N GLY A 124 -6.83 21.62 -2.61
CA GLY A 124 -6.14 20.37 -2.87
C GLY A 124 -4.84 20.25 -2.08
N ILE A 125 -4.29 19.04 -2.03
CA ILE A 125 -3.03 18.75 -1.34
C ILE A 125 -2.03 18.04 -2.26
N VAL A 126 -0.75 18.29 -2.02
CA VAL A 126 0.39 17.60 -2.64
C VAL A 126 1.24 17.00 -1.53
N PHE A 127 1.52 15.69 -1.60
CA PHE A 127 2.42 15.02 -0.68
C PHE A 127 3.40 14.11 -1.42
N ASP A 128 4.54 13.82 -0.80
CA ASP A 128 5.50 12.81 -1.29
C ASP A 128 5.02 11.43 -0.83
N ILE A 129 4.94 10.45 -1.75
CA ILE A 129 4.51 9.07 -1.47
C ILE A 129 5.31 8.42 -0.33
N LYS A 130 6.56 8.82 -0.13
CA LYS A 130 7.40 8.37 0.99
C LYS A 130 6.82 8.73 2.37
N SER A 131 5.95 9.74 2.43
CA SER A 131 5.25 10.17 3.65
C SER A 131 4.17 9.18 4.10
N LEU A 132 3.78 8.23 3.24
CA LEU A 132 2.86 7.16 3.62
C LEU A 132 3.49 6.13 4.57
N GLY A 133 4.81 6.24 4.78
CA GLY A 133 5.60 5.22 5.43
C GLY A 133 6.03 4.21 4.39
N GLN A 134 7.34 3.97 4.29
CA GLN A 134 7.80 2.82 3.53
C GLN A 134 7.35 1.57 4.26
N TRP A 135 6.95 0.55 3.51
CA TRP A 135 7.04 -0.78 4.07
C TRP A 135 8.53 -1.06 4.36
N ASP A 136 8.91 -1.01 5.64
CA ASP A 136 10.22 -1.43 6.14
C ASP A 136 10.44 -2.96 6.01
N GLY A 137 9.53 -3.66 5.30
CA GLY A 137 9.85 -4.99 4.81
C GLY A 137 10.95 -4.92 3.75
N PRO A 138 11.61 -6.04 3.45
CA PRO A 138 12.84 -6.03 2.68
C PRO A 138 12.62 -5.42 1.28
N THR A 139 12.94 -4.13 1.17
CA THR A 139 13.06 -3.32 -0.05
C THR A 139 14.50 -3.30 -0.55
N GLU A 140 15.43 -3.90 0.19
CA GLU A 140 16.64 -4.42 -0.41
C GLU A 140 16.21 -5.43 -1.48
N VAL A 141 16.72 -5.24 -2.70
CA VAL A 141 16.70 -6.26 -3.76
C VAL A 141 16.86 -7.60 -3.07
N MET A 142 15.80 -8.43 -3.05
CA MET A 142 15.81 -9.70 -2.32
C MET A 142 17.15 -10.37 -2.58
N ASP A 143 17.98 -10.44 -1.53
CA ASP A 143 19.38 -10.76 -1.75
C ASP A 143 19.48 -12.16 -2.34
N GLU A 144 20.60 -12.47 -3.00
CA GLU A 144 20.73 -13.76 -3.68
C GLU A 144 20.56 -14.93 -2.70
N ALA A 145 20.88 -14.76 -1.41
CA ALA A 145 20.69 -15.79 -0.40
C ALA A 145 19.20 -16.04 -0.11
N MET A 146 18.39 -14.99 0.05
CA MET A 146 16.95 -15.08 0.26
C MET A 146 16.24 -15.66 -0.97
N LYS A 147 16.67 -15.29 -2.19
CA LYS A 147 16.17 -15.91 -3.43
C LYS A 147 16.48 -17.41 -3.48
N GLU A 148 17.71 -17.80 -3.15
CA GLU A 148 18.10 -19.21 -3.07
C GLU A 148 17.26 -19.97 -2.03
N ASN A 149 17.02 -19.36 -0.86
CA ASN A 149 16.23 -19.94 0.21
C ASN A 149 14.76 -20.12 -0.20
N LEU A 150 14.15 -19.16 -0.89
CA LEU A 150 12.80 -19.33 -1.45
C LEU A 150 12.73 -20.46 -2.48
N ILE A 151 13.75 -20.60 -3.33
CA ILE A 151 13.82 -21.71 -4.30
C ILE A 151 13.97 -23.05 -3.58
N LYS A 152 14.79 -23.14 -2.53
CA LYS A 152 14.94 -24.35 -1.71
C LYS A 152 13.64 -24.70 -1.01
N LEU A 153 13.00 -23.75 -0.35
CA LEU A 153 11.72 -23.93 0.32
C LEU A 153 10.65 -24.45 -0.65
N SER A 154 10.57 -23.88 -1.86
CA SER A 154 9.65 -24.36 -2.89
C SER A 154 9.88 -25.82 -3.28
N LYS A 155 11.14 -26.27 -3.34
CA LYS A 155 11.47 -27.68 -3.62
C LYS A 155 11.07 -28.58 -2.45
N LEU A 156 11.34 -28.18 -1.20
CA LEU A 156 10.97 -28.95 -0.02
C LEU A 156 9.45 -29.10 0.08
N ILE A 157 8.69 -28.02 -0.10
CA ILE A 157 7.22 -28.07 -0.11
C ILE A 157 6.69 -29.06 -1.16
N LYS A 158 7.32 -29.13 -2.34
CA LYS A 158 6.94 -30.12 -3.36
C LYS A 158 7.22 -31.55 -2.89
N ILE A 159 8.35 -31.80 -2.26
CA ILE A 159 8.72 -33.12 -1.73
C ILE A 159 7.72 -33.55 -0.65
N PHE A 160 7.40 -32.67 0.31
CA PHE A 160 6.38 -32.95 1.33
C PHE A 160 5.01 -33.25 0.73
N ASN A 161 4.59 -32.47 -0.28
CA ASN A 161 3.33 -32.73 -0.98
C ASN A 161 3.33 -34.07 -1.73
N GLU A 162 4.43 -34.42 -2.39
CA GLU A 162 4.59 -35.68 -3.13
C GLU A 162 4.65 -36.90 -2.19
N ALA A 163 5.32 -36.75 -1.04
CA ALA A 163 5.36 -37.73 0.04
C ALA A 163 4.02 -37.91 0.76
N ARG A 164 3.01 -37.06 0.45
CA ARG A 164 1.72 -36.99 1.15
C ARG A 164 1.90 -36.74 2.64
N ALA A 165 2.84 -35.88 2.99
CA ALA A 165 3.10 -35.53 4.36
C ALA A 165 1.80 -35.10 5.06
N THR A 166 1.52 -35.72 6.18
CA THR A 166 0.27 -35.52 6.91
C THR A 166 0.29 -34.21 7.70
N GLU A 167 -0.88 -33.67 8.04
CA GLU A 167 -1.00 -32.51 8.93
C GLU A 167 -0.25 -32.74 10.26
N SER A 168 -0.24 -33.98 10.76
CA SER A 168 0.54 -34.39 11.94
C SER A 168 2.06 -34.32 11.76
N GLU A 169 2.59 -34.50 10.55
CA GLU A 169 4.03 -34.31 10.26
C GLU A 169 4.40 -32.82 10.25
N PHE A 170 3.46 -31.95 9.88
CA PHE A 170 3.63 -30.51 10.03
C PHE A 170 3.44 -30.02 11.47
N GLU A 171 2.59 -30.69 12.26
CA GLU A 171 2.47 -30.42 13.71
C GLU A 171 3.78 -30.71 14.46
N ALA A 172 4.64 -31.61 13.97
CA ALA A 172 5.96 -31.85 14.55
C ALA A 172 6.84 -30.59 14.58
N PHE A 173 6.70 -29.69 13.59
CA PHE A 173 7.37 -28.40 13.58
C PHE A 173 6.95 -27.48 14.74
N THR A 174 5.76 -27.69 15.31
CA THR A 174 5.28 -26.92 16.48
C THR A 174 5.91 -27.38 17.80
N GLY A 175 6.61 -28.52 17.79
CA GLY A 175 7.27 -29.12 18.95
C GLY A 175 8.75 -28.77 19.12
N TYR A 176 9.34 -27.97 18.23
CA TYR A 176 10.74 -27.54 18.35
C TYR A 176 10.94 -26.66 19.59
N GLU A 177 12.05 -26.86 20.31
CA GLU A 177 12.35 -26.10 21.55
C GLU A 177 12.52 -24.59 21.30
N GLU A 178 12.92 -24.21 20.08
CA GLU A 178 13.04 -22.81 19.65
C GLU A 178 11.99 -22.47 18.59
N PRO A 179 11.35 -21.29 18.66
CA PRO A 179 10.39 -20.85 17.66
C PRO A 179 11.08 -20.64 16.30
N ILE A 180 10.39 -21.07 15.24
CA ILE A 180 10.80 -20.80 13.86
C ILE A 180 10.39 -19.37 13.51
N GLU A 181 11.37 -18.47 13.38
CA GLU A 181 11.17 -17.03 13.14
C GLU A 181 11.64 -16.59 11.74
N THR A 182 12.42 -17.43 11.04
CA THR A 182 13.06 -17.13 9.75
C THR A 182 12.86 -18.24 8.72
N ILE A 183 13.05 -17.92 7.44
CA ILE A 183 12.96 -18.89 6.33
C ILE A 183 14.07 -19.93 6.43
N GLU A 184 15.26 -19.52 6.86
CA GLU A 184 16.41 -20.40 7.08
C GLU A 184 16.09 -21.47 8.13
N GLN A 185 15.55 -21.06 9.28
CA GLN A 185 15.13 -21.97 10.35
C GLN A 185 14.02 -22.93 9.86
N LEU A 186 13.08 -22.45 9.04
CA LEU A 186 12.05 -23.31 8.47
C LEU A 186 12.64 -24.36 7.52
N ILE A 187 13.59 -23.96 6.66
CA ILE A 187 14.28 -24.88 5.76
C ILE A 187 15.05 -25.94 6.56
N GLU A 188 15.79 -25.53 7.59
CA GLU A 188 16.54 -26.46 8.46
C GLU A 188 15.61 -27.45 9.18
N ALA A 189 14.48 -26.98 9.71
CA ALA A 189 13.48 -27.85 10.32
C ALA A 189 12.91 -28.86 9.32
N MET A 190 12.54 -28.41 8.11
CA MET A 190 12.01 -29.29 7.06
C MET A 190 13.04 -30.32 6.59
N GLU A 191 14.31 -29.93 6.43
CA GLU A 191 15.40 -30.85 6.07
C GLU A 191 15.69 -31.85 7.20
N SER A 192 15.63 -31.41 8.45
CA SER A 192 15.75 -32.28 9.65
C SER A 192 14.65 -33.34 9.66
N GLU A 193 13.37 -32.95 9.51
CA GLU A 193 12.26 -33.92 9.45
C GLU A 193 12.41 -34.89 8.27
N MET A 194 12.76 -34.39 7.09
CA MET A 194 13.01 -35.25 5.93
C MET A 194 14.12 -36.26 6.15
N SER A 195 15.14 -35.94 6.97
CA SER A 195 16.23 -36.89 7.25
C SER A 195 15.75 -38.13 8.00
N TYR A 196 14.65 -38.05 8.74
CA TYR A 196 14.05 -39.21 9.41
C TYR A 196 13.23 -40.09 8.46
N TRP A 197 12.77 -39.58 7.31
CA TRP A 197 11.99 -40.35 6.35
C TRP A 197 12.78 -41.48 5.68
N GLU A 198 14.09 -41.33 5.49
CA GLU A 198 14.95 -42.39 4.92
C GLU A 198 15.20 -43.55 5.91
N THR A 199 14.76 -43.44 7.17
CA THR A 199 15.01 -44.46 8.20
C THR A 199 13.83 -45.42 8.47
N GLU A 200 12.65 -45.17 7.90
CA GLU A 200 11.45 -45.99 8.14
C GLU A 200 11.19 -47.10 7.10
N GLU A 201 12.02 -47.27 6.07
CA GLU A 201 11.87 -48.36 5.08
C GLU A 201 12.60 -49.68 5.42
N VAL A 202 13.01 -49.90 6.68
CA VAL A 202 13.63 -51.18 7.07
C VAL A 202 13.09 -51.71 8.41
N GLU A 203 11.86 -52.22 8.43
CA GLU A 203 11.46 -53.40 9.24
C GLU A 203 10.39 -54.26 8.53
#